data_AF-A0AA95F1H9-F1
#
_entry.id   AF-A0AA95F1H9-F1
#
_cell.length_a   1.000
_cell.length_b   1.000
_cell.length_c   1.000
_cell.angle_alpha   90.00
_cell.angle_beta   90.00
_cell.angle_gamma   90.00
#
_symmetry.space_group_name_H-M   'P 1'
#
loop_
_entity.id
_entity.type
_entity.pdbx_description
1 polymer ?
#
loop_
_entity_poly.entity_id
_entity_poly.type
_entity_poly.pdbx_seq_one_letter_code
_entity_poly.pdbx_strand_id
1 'polypeptide(L)' 'MNTAVSLGGKSYEEPEDYGFMYHWAFEDLDGHMWAINYINTDATQG' A
#
# COMPACT_ATOMS: atom_id res chain seq x y z
N MET A 1 -3.06 -0.57 5.99
CA MET A 1 -3.43 0.87 5.92
C MET A 1 -3.75 1.47 7.29
N ASN A 2 -4.88 1.12 7.93
CA ASN A 2 -5.35 1.78 9.15
C ASN A 2 -4.33 1.89 10.28
N THR A 3 -3.51 0.86 10.51
CA THR A 3 -2.50 0.87 11.57
C THR A 3 -1.46 1.97 11.35
N ALA A 4 -0.86 2.06 10.17
CA ALA A 4 0.18 3.05 9.88
C ALA A 4 -0.35 4.49 10.00
N VAL A 5 -1.54 4.77 9.46
CA VAL A 5 -2.18 6.09 9.57
C VAL A 5 -2.54 6.40 11.03
N SER A 6 -3.08 5.43 11.78
CA SER A 6 -3.43 5.64 13.20
C SER A 6 -2.22 5.93 14.09
N LEU A 7 -1.02 5.53 13.66
CA LEU A 7 0.25 5.77 14.36
C LEU A 7 0.96 7.05 13.86
N GLY A 8 0.30 7.85 13.02
CA GLY A 8 0.80 9.15 12.55
C GLY A 8 1.51 9.11 11.18
N GLY A 9 1.55 7.97 10.51
CA GLY A 9 2.01 7.90 9.12
C GLY A 9 1.07 8.66 8.18
N LYS A 10 1.64 9.29 7.14
CA LYS A 10 0.86 10.09 6.17
C LYS A 10 0.63 9.29 4.90
N SER A 11 -0.63 9.09 4.55
CA SER A 11 -0.98 8.56 3.23
C SER A 11 -0.72 9.63 2.18
N TYR A 12 0.02 9.29 1.13
CA TYR A 12 0.20 10.17 -0.01
C TYR A 12 -0.95 10.06 -1.00
N GLU A 13 -1.46 8.85 -1.19
CA GLU A 13 -2.50 8.51 -2.16
C GLU A 13 -3.48 7.50 -1.53
N GLU A 14 -4.66 7.36 -2.12
CA GLU A 14 -5.57 6.27 -1.75
C GLU A 14 -5.01 4.92 -2.21
N PRO A 15 -5.29 3.81 -1.51
CA PRO A 15 -4.89 2.49 -1.99
C PRO A 15 -5.48 2.18 -3.36
N GLU A 16 -4.66 1.61 -4.23
CA GLU A 16 -5.07 1.20 -5.56
C GLU A 16 -5.32 -0.31 -5.59
N ASP A 17 -6.50 -0.71 -6.07
CA ASP A 17 -6.88 -2.10 -6.28
C ASP A 17 -7.13 -2.35 -7.77
N TYR A 18 -6.20 -3.07 -8.39
CA TYR A 18 -6.24 -3.45 -9.80
C TYR A 18 -6.83 -4.85 -10.02
N GLY A 19 -7.37 -5.49 -8.99
CA GLY A 19 -7.91 -6.86 -9.02
C GLY A 19 -6.86 -7.97 -9.00
N PHE A 20 -5.72 -7.79 -9.68
CA PHE A 20 -4.55 -8.69 -9.60
C PHE A 20 -3.44 -8.16 -8.68
N MET A 21 -3.50 -6.87 -8.33
CA MET A 21 -2.52 -6.20 -7.50
C MET A 21 -3.19 -5.18 -6.60
N TYR A 22 -2.79 -5.18 -5.34
CA TYR A 22 -3.09 -4.11 -4.39
C TYR A 22 -1.80 -3.33 -4.12
N HIS A 23 -1.87 -2.02 -4.25
CA HIS A 23 -0.77 -1.09 -4.02
C HIS A 23 -1.18 0.00 -3.04
N TRP A 24 -0.31 0.33 -2.10
CA TRP A 24 -0.49 1.50 -1.23
C TRP A 24 0.85 2.02 -0.69
N ALA A 25 1.00 3.33 -0.58
CA ALA A 25 2.20 3.98 -0.08
C ALA A 25 1.91 5.04 1.00
N PHE A 26 2.85 5.19 1.93
CA PHE A 26 2.77 6.16 3.03
C PHE A 26 4.15 6.65 3.48
N GLU A 27 4.17 7.82 4.13
CA GLU A 27 5.31 8.36 4.88
C GLU A 27 5.28 7.85 6.33
N ASP A 28 6.42 7.42 6.86
CA ASP A 28 6.58 7.27 8.31
C ASP A 28 6.90 8.60 9.02
N LEU A 29 7.05 8.56 10.34
CA LEU A 29 7.28 9.77 11.16
C LEU A 29 8.65 10.42 10.90
N ASP A 30 9.58 9.68 10.31
CA ASP A 30 10.94 10.16 10.01
C ASP A 30 11.05 10.69 8.57
N GLY A 31 9.96 10.66 7.81
CA GLY A 31 9.94 11.11 6.42
C GLY A 31 10.35 10.03 5.41
N HIS A 32 10.48 8.76 5.82
CA HIS A 32 10.77 7.70 4.86
C HIS A 32 9.50 7.24 4.14
N MET A 33 9.67 6.95 2.86
CA MET A 33 8.62 6.41 2.00
C MET A 33 8.58 4.89 2.07
N TRP A 34 7.41 4.34 2.36
CA TRP A 34 7.15 2.90 2.33
C TRP A 34 6.01 2.59 1.37
N ALA A 35 6.12 1.45 0.69
CA ALA A 35 5.06 0.91 -0.17
C ALA A 35 4.76 -0.54 0.19
N ILE A 36 3.46 -0.85 0.29
CA ILE A 36 2.94 -2.20 0.45
C ILE A 36 2.39 -2.62 -0.91
N ASN A 37 2.92 -3.74 -1.41
CA ASN A 37 2.48 -4.35 -2.66
C ASN A 37 2.05 -5.77 -2.37
N TYR A 38 0.83 -6.12 -2.76
CA TYR A 38 0.35 -7.49 -2.78
C TYR A 38 -0.04 -7.85 -4.21
N ILE A 39 0.49 -8.96 -4.72
CA ILE A 39 0.21 -9.44 -6.07
C ILE A 39 -0.46 -10.80 -5.94
N ASN A 40 -1.65 -10.94 -6.51
CA ASN A 40 -2.30 -12.22 -6.64
C ASN A 40 -1.75 -12.93 -7.88
N THR A 41 -0.90 -13.93 -7.68
CA THR A 41 -0.28 -14.68 -8.77
C THR A 41 -1.24 -15.68 -9.44
N ASP A 42 -2.35 -16.04 -8.81
CA ASP A 42 -3.35 -16.93 -9.42
C ASP A 42 -4.08 -16.24 -10.58
N ALA A 43 -4.20 -14.90 -10.53
CA ALA A 43 -4.73 -14.09 -11.62
C ALA A 43 -3.79 -14.01 -12.85
N THR A 44 -2.53 -14.46 -12.71
CA THR A 44 -1.55 -14.47 -13.81
C THR A 44 -1.44 -15.81 -14.54
N GLN A 45 -2.15 -16.86 -14.09
CA GLN A 45 -2.21 -18.14 -14.77
C GLN A 45 -3.46 -18.22 -15.68
N GLY A 46 -3.29 -17.77 -16.92
CA GLY A 46 -4.14 -18.09 -18.06
C GLY A 46 -3.39 -18.94 -19.07
#